data_AF-A0A9D2NX46-F1
#
_entry.id   AF-A0A9D2NX46-F1
#
_cell.length_a   1.000
_cell.length_b   1.000
_cell.length_c   1.000
_cell.angle_alpha   90.00
_cell.angle_beta   90.00
_cell.angle_gamma   90.00
#
_symmetry.space_group_name_H-M   'P 1'
#
loop_
_entity.id
_entity.type
_entity.pdbx_description
1 polymer ?
#
loop_
_entity_poly.entity_id
_entity_poly.type
_entity_poly.pdbx_seq_one_letter_code
_entity_poly.pdbx_strand_id
1 'polypeptide(L)'
;MNDDFYLPGLSHFANDNGWSGSRGLLCYEIEKPQEGRMRTVIWQGPFSRKYAQLEGEASFKVTAEGIDALRSWLLERAEAMNAHPPRTPEECRAYYEKISRGGD
;
A
#
# COMPACT_ATOMS: atom_id res chain seq x y z
N MET A 1 12.32 6.49 19.24
CA MET A 1 12.76 5.55 18.19
C MET A 1 12.53 6.27 16.88
N ASN A 2 13.52 6.28 15.96
CA ASN A 2 13.31 6.89 14.65
C ASN A 2 12.17 6.14 13.97
N ASP A 3 11.01 6.78 13.94
CA ASP A 3 9.79 6.35 13.26
C ASP A 3 9.94 6.54 11.75
N ASP A 4 11.16 6.33 11.25
CA ASP A 4 11.58 6.60 9.90
C ASP A 4 10.94 5.55 9.01
N PHE A 5 9.89 5.98 8.32
CA PHE A 5 9.22 5.16 7.33
C PHE A 5 10.19 4.89 6.19
N TYR A 6 10.84 3.74 6.21
CA TYR A 6 11.81 3.37 5.17
C TYR A 6 11.11 3.01 3.85
N LEU A 7 11.64 3.56 2.76
CA LEU A 7 11.38 3.11 1.40
C LEU A 7 12.73 2.95 0.69
N PRO A 8 12.86 1.97 -0.22
CA PRO A 8 14.05 1.85 -1.06
C PRO A 8 14.35 3.14 -1.83
N GLY A 9 15.63 3.34 -2.16
CA GLY A 9 16.08 4.48 -2.97
C GLY A 9 15.80 4.29 -4.46
N LEU A 10 16.15 5.31 -5.26
CA LEU A 10 15.92 5.34 -6.71
C LEU A 10 16.49 4.12 -7.44
N SER A 11 17.70 3.67 -7.08
CA SER A 11 18.33 2.52 -7.73
C SER A 11 17.51 1.24 -7.60
N HIS A 12 16.75 1.05 -6.52
CA HIS A 12 15.89 -0.13 -6.35
C HIS A 12 14.81 -0.17 -7.43
N PHE A 13 14.07 0.93 -7.56
CA PHE A 13 12.96 1.05 -8.51
C PHE A 13 13.43 1.20 -9.95
N ALA A 14 14.57 1.86 -10.20
CA ALA A 14 15.16 1.94 -11.53
C ALA A 14 15.62 0.58 -12.09
N ASN A 15 15.77 -0.44 -11.22
CA ASN A 15 16.07 -1.82 -11.60
C ASN A 15 14.81 -2.72 -11.57
N ASP A 16 13.63 -2.14 -11.80
CA ASP A 16 12.35 -2.85 -11.93
C ASP A 16 11.94 -3.71 -10.72
N ASN A 17 12.41 -3.32 -9.53
CA ASN A 17 12.04 -4.00 -8.29
C ASN A 17 10.78 -3.39 -7.69
N GLY A 18 9.84 -4.25 -7.30
CA GLY A 18 8.69 -3.88 -6.48
C GLY A 18 9.08 -3.77 -5.01
N TRP A 19 8.17 -3.25 -4.20
CA TRP A 19 8.34 -3.15 -2.75
C TRP A 19 6.98 -3.25 -2.05
N SER A 20 6.93 -3.86 -0.88
CA SER A 20 5.71 -3.93 -0.08
C SER A 20 6.04 -3.71 1.39
N GLY A 21 5.09 -3.17 2.13
CA GLY A 21 5.26 -2.97 3.56
C GLY A 21 3.96 -2.62 4.25
N SER A 22 4.09 -2.28 5.52
CA SER A 22 2.98 -1.84 6.35
C SER A 22 3.40 -0.75 7.31
N ARG A 23 2.45 0.09 7.71
CA ARG A 23 2.61 1.10 8.75
C ARG A 23 1.31 1.23 9.55
N GLY A 24 1.30 0.62 10.74
CA GLY A 24 0.08 0.44 11.52
C GLY A 24 -0.93 -0.42 10.75
N LEU A 25 -2.15 0.09 10.60
CA LEU A 25 -3.23 -0.57 9.85
C LEU A 25 -3.04 -0.54 8.33
N LEU A 26 -2.27 0.42 7.82
CA LEU A 26 -2.06 0.55 6.39
C LEU A 26 -1.05 -0.49 5.91
N CYS A 27 -1.48 -1.32 4.96
CA CYS A 27 -0.63 -2.16 4.14
C CYS A 27 -0.53 -1.53 2.74
N TYR A 28 0.62 -1.68 2.10
CA TYR A 28 0.84 -1.15 0.76
C TYR A 28 1.72 -2.05 -0.08
N GLU A 29 1.52 -1.96 -1.40
CA GLU A 29 2.36 -2.60 -2.39
C GLU A 29 2.66 -1.59 -3.50
N ILE A 30 3.94 -1.39 -3.73
CA ILE A 30 4.52 -0.68 -4.87
C ILE A 30 4.86 -1.76 -5.90
N GLU A 31 4.09 -1.79 -6.97
CA GLU A 31 4.29 -2.72 -8.06
C GLU A 31 5.65 -2.48 -8.73
N LYS A 32 6.19 -3.51 -9.39
CA LYS A 32 7.35 -3.35 -10.25
C LYS A 32 7.07 -2.22 -11.25
N PRO A 33 7.99 -1.25 -11.40
CA PRO A 33 7.77 -0.16 -12.32
C PRO A 33 7.43 -0.62 -13.73
N GLN A 34 6.46 0.05 -14.33
CA GLN A 34 6.08 -0.13 -15.73
C GLN A 34 6.08 1.24 -16.38
N GLU A 35 6.72 1.35 -17.55
CA GLU A 35 6.80 2.61 -18.30
C GLU A 35 7.35 3.79 -17.46
N GLY A 36 8.31 3.49 -16.56
CA GLY A 36 8.93 4.47 -15.67
C GLY A 36 8.01 4.96 -14.55
N ARG A 37 6.95 4.21 -14.21
CA ARG A 37 6.03 4.55 -13.12
C ARG A 37 5.86 3.44 -12.09
N MET A 38 5.83 3.83 -10.83
CA MET A 38 5.52 3.00 -9.66
C MET A 38 4.04 3.12 -9.33
N ARG A 39 3.23 2.13 -9.73
CA ARG A 39 1.86 2.02 -9.24
C ARG A 39 1.89 1.50 -7.81
N THR A 40 1.26 2.23 -6.90
CA THR A 40 1.18 1.90 -5.48
C THR A 40 -0.27 1.75 -5.10
N VAL A 41 -0.61 0.63 -4.46
CA VAL A 41 -1.94 0.39 -3.92
C VAL A 41 -1.85 0.24 -2.41
N ILE A 42 -2.91 0.67 -1.72
CA ILE A 42 -3.01 0.60 -0.26
C ILE A 42 -4.30 -0.11 0.14
N TRP A 43 -4.25 -0.77 1.29
CA TRP A 43 -5.42 -1.37 1.91
C TRP A 43 -5.24 -1.40 3.42
N GLN A 44 -6.36 -1.57 4.13
CA GLN A 44 -6.31 -1.86 5.56
C GLN A 44 -6.02 -3.35 5.77
N GLY A 45 -4.98 -3.67 6.54
CA GLY A 45 -4.69 -5.04 6.98
C GLY A 45 -5.86 -5.68 7.74
N PRO A 46 -5.82 -7.00 8.01
CA PRO A 46 -4.63 -7.85 7.99
C PRO A 46 -4.43 -8.68 6.70
N PHE A 47 -5.32 -8.55 5.71
CA PHE A 47 -5.25 -9.42 4.53
C PHE A 47 -4.07 -9.11 3.62
N SER A 48 -3.58 -10.13 2.90
CA SER A 48 -2.71 -9.91 1.74
C SER A 48 -3.52 -9.27 0.61
N ARG A 49 -2.86 -8.48 -0.25
CA ARG A 49 -3.49 -7.75 -1.37
C ARG A 49 -4.57 -8.54 -2.13
N LYS A 50 -4.32 -9.81 -2.47
CA LYS A 50 -5.25 -10.67 -3.22
C LYS A 50 -6.62 -10.88 -2.56
N TYR A 51 -6.75 -10.64 -1.26
CA TYR A 51 -7.97 -10.79 -0.48
C TYR A 51 -8.37 -9.49 0.21
N ALA A 52 -7.70 -8.39 -0.12
CA ALA A 52 -7.92 -7.11 0.51
C ALA A 52 -8.79 -6.23 -0.39
N GLN A 53 -9.70 -5.49 0.23
CA GLN A 53 -10.32 -4.34 -0.41
C GLN A 53 -9.26 -3.24 -0.57
N LEU A 54 -9.03 -2.80 -1.80
CA LEU A 54 -8.15 -1.66 -2.06
C LEU A 54 -8.83 -0.38 -1.58
N GLU A 55 -8.12 0.37 -0.75
CA GLU A 55 -8.59 1.64 -0.17
C GLU A 55 -8.11 2.85 -0.97
N GLY A 56 -7.10 2.64 -1.82
CA GLY A 56 -6.58 3.68 -2.70
C GLY A 56 -5.47 3.19 -3.59
N GLU A 57 -5.24 3.93 -4.66
CA GLU A 57 -4.12 3.75 -5.56
C GLU A 57 -3.57 5.09 -6.03
N ALA A 58 -2.27 5.12 -6.28
CA ALA A 58 -1.57 6.25 -6.86
C ALA A 58 -0.42 5.77 -7.73
N SER A 59 0.03 6.62 -8.67
CA SER A 59 1.13 6.29 -9.57
C SER A 59 2.16 7.40 -9.60
N PHE A 60 3.42 7.07 -9.31
CA PHE A 60 4.52 8.02 -9.19
C PHE A 60 5.59 7.74 -10.25
N LYS A 61 6.30 8.76 -10.73
CA LYS A 61 7.43 8.55 -11.66
C LYS A 61 8.63 7.95 -10.93
N VAL A 62 9.43 7.13 -11.61
CA VAL A 62 10.71 6.61 -11.09
C VAL A 62 11.78 7.71 -11.16
N THR A 63 11.65 8.69 -10.28
CA THR A 63 12.61 9.78 -10.05
C THR A 63 12.77 9.97 -8.55
N ALA A 64 13.82 10.68 -8.11
CA ALA A 64 13.99 11.01 -6.69
C ALA A 64 12.75 11.74 -6.14
N GLU A 65 12.29 12.78 -6.83
CA GLU A 65 11.07 13.54 -6.49
C GLU A 65 9.81 12.66 -6.45
N GLY A 66 9.69 11.69 -7.36
CA GLY A 66 8.58 10.76 -7.38
C GLY A 66 8.57 9.81 -6.18
N ILE A 67 9.74 9.40 -5.70
CA ILE A 67 9.90 8.58 -4.48
C ILE A 67 9.58 9.40 -3.23
N ASP A 68 10.00 10.67 -3.17
CA ASP A 68 9.63 11.56 -2.07
C ASP A 68 8.13 11.85 -2.03
N ALA A 69 7.50 12.02 -3.20
CA ALA A 69 6.05 12.16 -3.32
C ALA A 69 5.31 10.88 -2.88
N LEU A 70 5.79 9.70 -3.30
CA LEU A 70 5.29 8.40 -2.86
C LEU A 70 5.39 8.24 -1.33
N ARG A 71 6.55 8.61 -0.74
CA ARG A 71 6.77 8.57 0.70
C ARG A 71 5.76 9.44 1.45
N SER A 72 5.62 10.68 1.00
CA SER A 72 4.72 11.66 1.62
C SER A 72 3.27 11.20 1.54
N TRP A 73 2.86 10.66 0.39
CA TRP A 73 1.53 10.11 0.19
C TRP A 73 1.26 8.90 1.10
N LEU A 74 2.19 7.95 1.22
CA LEU A 74 2.03 6.79 2.11
C LEU A 74 1.95 7.20 3.58
N LEU A 75 2.70 8.23 4.00
CA LEU A 75 2.63 8.75 5.37
C LEU A 75 1.28 9.40 5.67
N GLU A 76 0.78 10.26 4.78
CA GLU A 76 -0.55 10.87 4.89
C GLU A 76 -1.64 9.80 4.99
N ARG A 77 -1.60 8.80 4.10
CA ARG A 77 -2.60 7.73 4.07
C ARG A 77 -2.51 6.84 5.30
N ALA A 78 -1.30 6.58 5.80
CA ALA A 78 -1.11 5.80 7.02
C ALA A 78 -1.68 6.55 8.22
N GLU A 79 -1.42 7.85 8.35
CA GLU A 79 -1.99 8.66 9.44
C GLU A 79 -3.52 8.66 9.40
N ALA A 80 -4.10 8.95 8.23
CA ALA A 80 -5.55 8.93 8.06
C ALA A 80 -6.17 7.56 8.39
N MET A 81 -5.57 6.47 7.90
CA MET A 81 -6.09 5.12 8.15
C MET A 81 -5.94 4.69 9.61
N ASN A 82 -4.82 5.04 10.25
CA ASN A 82 -4.57 4.73 11.66
C ASN A 82 -5.42 5.56 12.63
N ALA A 83 -5.99 6.68 12.18
CA ALA A 83 -6.93 7.47 12.98
C ALA A 83 -8.31 6.79 13.14
N HIS A 84 -8.60 5.77 12.31
CA HIS A 84 -9.83 5.00 12.38
C HIS A 84 -9.62 3.65 13.10
N PRO A 85 -10.65 3.09 13.75
CA PRO A 85 -10.55 1.77 14.35
C PRO A 85 -10.28 0.70 13.29
N PRO A 86 -9.53 -0.37 13.63
CA PRO A 86 -9.37 -1.50 12.73
C PRO A 86 -10.70 -2.17 12.43
N ARG A 87 -10.83 -2.72 11.23
CA ARG A 87 -11.93 -3.63 10.87
C ARG A 87 -12.00 -4.79 11.84
N THR A 88 -13.21 -5.12 12.25
CA THR A 88 -13.47 -6.26 13.12
C THR A 88 -13.20 -7.58 12.38
N PRO A 89 -12.93 -8.68 13.12
CA PRO A 89 -12.80 -10.00 12.52
C PRO A 89 -14.05 -10.43 11.73
N GLU A 90 -15.24 -10.02 12.17
CA GLU A 90 -16.51 -10.28 11.50
C GLU A 90 -16.62 -9.57 10.15
N GLU A 91 -16.27 -8.27 10.08
CA GLU A 91 -16.22 -7.52 8.82
C GLU A 91 -15.21 -8.13 7.84
N CYS A 92 -14.03 -8.49 8.35
CA CYS A 92 -12.99 -9.16 7.57
C CYS A 92 -13.49 -10.49 7.00
N ARG A 93 -14.15 -11.31 7.83
CA ARG A 93 -14.72 -12.59 7.40
C ARG A 93 -15.82 -12.44 6.36
N ALA A 94 -16.75 -11.51 6.59
CA ALA A 94 -17.86 -11.26 5.67
C ALA A 94 -17.35 -10.82 4.29
N TYR A 95 -16.31 -9.97 4.25
CA TYR A 95 -15.66 -9.58 3.01
C TYR A 95 -15.01 -10.80 2.31
N TYR A 96 -14.24 -11.60 3.05
CA TYR A 96 -13.60 -12.80 2.51
C TYR A 96 -14.63 -13.80 1.94
N GLU A 97 -15.73 -14.03 2.65
CA GLU A 97 -16.80 -14.91 2.19
C GLU A 97 -17.45 -14.39 0.90
N LYS A 98 -17.67 -13.08 0.79
CA LYS A 98 -18.18 -12.44 -0.43
C LYS A 98 -17.29 -12.71 -1.63
N ILE A 99 -15.98 -12.43 -1.52
CA ILE A 99 -15.03 -12.62 -2.63
C ILE A 99 -14.81 -14.11 -2.95
N SER A 100 -14.83 -14.99 -1.94
CA SER A 100 -14.65 -16.45 -2.14
C SER A 100 -15.78 -17.10 -2.96
N ARG A 101 -16.96 -16.47 -2.96
CA ARG A 101 -18.13 -16.91 -3.73
C ARG A 101 -18.22 -16.26 -5.11
N GLY A 102 -17.18 -15.53 -5.54
CA GLY A 102 -17.14 -14.84 -6.83
C GLY A 102 -17.87 -13.49 -6.85
N GLY A 103 -18.12 -12.88 -5.69
CA GLY A 103 -18.68 -11.53 -5.62
C GLY A 103 -17.61 -10.46 -5.84
N ASP A 104 -17.85 -9.56 -6.80
CA ASP A 104 -17.13 -8.28 -6.98
C ASP A 104 -17.49 -7.31 -5.84
#